data_AF-A0A966FTM8-F1
#
_entry.id   AF-A0A966FTM8-F1
#
_cell.length_a   1.000
_cell.length_b   1.000
_cell.length_c   1.000
_cell.angle_alpha   90.00
_cell.angle_beta   90.00
_cell.angle_gamma   90.00
#
_symmetry.space_group_name_H-M   'P 1'
#
loop_
_entity.id
_entity.type
_entity.pdbx_description
1 polymer ?
#
loop_
_entity_poly.entity_id
_entity_poly.type
_entity_poly.pdbx_seq_one_letter_code
_entity_poly.pdbx_strand_id
1 'polypeptide(L)'
;MAASPPEPPSLPALHASHAGLWLSAPGGVTQEVGKGQAINACADTPVLMLNAPLVAARLGYADLSGLDLLELFAFLHPARFCVPTPKGIADALGIEPPDSDAATPEFLRAALVAMLAVCGRDDWAERHGAWSTLQSLARARWPWAQVLGAYIAKPERAERWVFATLPEWEDAPERPQPAQVSISPE
;
A
#
# COMPACT_ATOMS: atom_id res chain seq x y z
N MET A 1 25.50 10.81 -12.61
CA MET A 1 24.69 9.75 -13.24
C MET A 1 23.81 9.18 -12.15
N ALA A 2 22.49 9.36 -12.23
CA ALA A 2 21.58 8.67 -11.30
C ALA A 2 21.82 7.17 -11.44
N ALA A 3 21.99 6.46 -10.33
CA ALA A 3 22.08 5.01 -10.36
C ALA A 3 20.80 4.45 -10.99
N SER A 4 20.92 3.41 -11.83
CA SER A 4 19.73 2.70 -12.32
C SER A 4 18.89 2.25 -11.13
N PRO A 5 17.55 2.40 -11.18
CA PRO A 5 16.71 1.97 -10.08
C PRO A 5 16.94 0.48 -9.80
N PRO A 6 16.93 0.05 -8.53
CA PRO A 6 17.07 -1.35 -8.19
C PRO A 6 15.94 -2.17 -8.81
N GLU A 7 16.24 -3.42 -9.14
CA GLU A 7 15.25 -4.33 -9.71
C GLU A 7 14.17 -4.68 -8.67
N PRO A 8 12.88 -4.68 -9.05
CA PRO A 8 11.79 -5.06 -8.15
C PRO A 8 11.99 -6.49 -7.61
N PRO A 9 11.73 -6.74 -6.31
CA PRO A 9 11.88 -8.07 -5.76
C PRO A 9 10.86 -9.02 -6.39
N SER A 10 11.32 -10.21 -6.78
CA SER A 10 10.44 -11.28 -7.26
C SER A 10 9.78 -11.94 -6.05
N LEU A 11 8.56 -11.52 -5.74
CA LEU A 11 7.81 -11.99 -4.56
C LEU A 11 6.67 -12.92 -4.98
N PRO A 12 6.36 -13.95 -4.15
CA PRO A 12 5.09 -14.65 -4.29
C PRO A 12 3.95 -13.68 -4.00
N ALA A 13 2.81 -13.85 -4.67
CA ALA A 13 1.63 -13.02 -4.49
C ALA A 13 0.40 -13.88 -4.21
N LEU A 14 -0.36 -13.50 -3.17
CA LEU A 14 -1.57 -14.19 -2.73
C LEU A 14 -2.78 -13.27 -2.83
N HIS A 15 -3.81 -13.76 -3.50
CA HIS A 15 -5.14 -13.17 -3.50
C HIS A 15 -6.12 -14.10 -2.80
N ALA A 16 -6.92 -13.56 -1.90
CA ALA A 16 -7.98 -14.27 -1.22
C ALA A 16 -9.30 -13.55 -1.49
N SER A 17 -10.26 -14.21 -2.13
CA SER A 17 -11.60 -13.68 -2.40
C SER A 17 -12.68 -14.59 -1.79
N HIS A 18 -13.95 -14.28 -2.02
CA HIS A 18 -15.04 -15.19 -1.64
C HIS A 18 -15.14 -16.41 -2.58
N ALA A 19 -14.58 -16.30 -3.79
CA ALA A 19 -14.64 -17.35 -4.79
C ALA A 19 -13.49 -18.36 -4.67
N GLY A 20 -12.39 -18.01 -4.01
CA GLY A 20 -11.24 -18.91 -3.87
C GLY A 20 -9.98 -18.22 -3.34
N LEU A 21 -8.86 -18.93 -3.46
CA LEU A 21 -7.52 -18.43 -3.14
C LEU A 21 -6.62 -18.67 -4.36
N TRP A 22 -5.85 -17.65 -4.73
CA TRP A 22 -4.92 -17.73 -5.84
C TRP A 22 -3.54 -17.33 -5.38
N LEU A 23 -2.57 -18.21 -5.62
CA LEU A 23 -1.18 -17.99 -5.28
C LEU A 23 -0.37 -18.05 -6.57
N SER A 24 0.55 -17.11 -6.72
CA SER A 24 1.55 -17.14 -7.78
C SER A 24 2.94 -17.09 -7.15
N ALA A 25 3.78 -18.05 -7.51
CA ALA A 25 5.19 -18.07 -7.12
C ALA A 25 5.95 -16.88 -7.77
N PRO A 26 7.15 -16.52 -7.27
CA PRO A 26 8.02 -15.54 -7.93
C PRO A 26 8.23 -15.87 -9.42
N GLY A 27 7.74 -15.01 -10.31
CA GLY A 27 7.82 -15.23 -11.77
C GLY A 27 7.02 -16.43 -12.32
N GLY A 28 6.18 -17.05 -11.50
CA GLY A 28 5.40 -18.24 -11.86
C GLY A 28 3.97 -17.93 -12.30
N VAL A 29 3.32 -18.92 -12.90
CA VAL A 29 1.89 -18.84 -13.26
C VAL A 29 1.04 -18.87 -12.00
N THR A 30 -0.04 -18.09 -11.98
CA THR A 30 -1.02 -18.13 -10.89
C THR A 30 -1.77 -19.45 -10.87
N GLN A 31 -1.93 -20.02 -9.68
CA GLN A 31 -2.68 -21.25 -9.45
C GLN A 31 -3.73 -21.02 -8.37
N GLU A 32 -4.88 -21.65 -8.54
CA GLU A 32 -5.84 -21.78 -7.44
C GLU A 32 -5.28 -22.74 -6.39
N VAL A 33 -5.38 -22.38 -5.11
CA VAL A 33 -4.79 -23.14 -4.01
C VAL A 33 -5.76 -23.36 -2.86
N GLY A 34 -5.51 -24.40 -2.07
CA GLY A 34 -6.22 -24.63 -0.82
C GLY A 34 -5.69 -23.75 0.33
N LYS A 35 -6.48 -23.60 1.40
CA LYS A 35 -6.08 -22.84 2.60
C LYS A 35 -4.73 -23.28 3.18
N GLY A 36 -4.48 -24.59 3.27
CA GLY A 36 -3.23 -25.11 3.81
C GLY A 36 -2.00 -24.71 2.98
N GLN A 37 -2.13 -24.71 1.65
CA GLN A 37 -1.07 -24.25 0.76
C GLN A 37 -0.83 -22.75 0.89
N ALA A 38 -1.89 -21.94 0.99
CA ALA A 38 -1.77 -20.51 1.19
C ALA A 38 -1.12 -20.15 2.54
N ILE A 39 -1.50 -20.84 3.63
CA ILE A 39 -0.89 -20.67 4.95
C ILE A 39 0.59 -21.04 4.93
N ASN A 40 0.94 -22.19 4.31
CA ASN A 40 2.33 -22.62 4.19
C ASN A 40 3.17 -21.60 3.39
N ALA A 41 2.63 -21.07 2.30
CA ALA A 41 3.33 -20.05 1.50
C ALA A 41 3.66 -18.79 2.31
N CYS A 42 2.75 -18.38 3.20
CA CYS A 42 2.96 -17.22 4.09
C CYS A 42 3.88 -17.50 5.28
N ALA A 43 4.26 -18.76 5.54
CA ALA A 43 5.14 -19.10 6.65
C ALA A 43 6.64 -18.93 6.31
N ASP A 44 7.02 -19.19 5.05
CA ASP A 44 8.43 -19.28 4.65
C ASP A 44 9.02 -17.95 4.17
N THR A 45 8.20 -17.09 3.54
CA THR A 45 8.66 -15.83 2.95
C THR A 45 7.59 -14.74 3.05
N PRO A 46 7.95 -13.46 3.02
CA PRO A 46 6.98 -12.39 2.88
C PRO A 46 6.23 -12.54 1.56
N VAL A 47 4.91 -12.71 1.65
CA VAL A 47 4.02 -12.81 0.49
C VAL A 47 3.40 -11.46 0.21
N LEU A 48 3.38 -11.06 -1.06
CA LEU A 48 2.70 -9.86 -1.53
C LEU A 48 1.18 -10.07 -1.48
N MET A 49 0.46 -9.13 -0.88
CA MET A 49 -0.98 -9.22 -0.75
C MET A 49 -1.62 -7.83 -0.70
N LEU A 50 -2.95 -7.80 -0.71
CA LEU A 50 -3.74 -6.59 -0.53
C LEU A 50 -4.66 -6.80 0.67
N ASN A 51 -4.60 -5.91 1.66
CA ASN A 51 -5.40 -5.98 2.88
C ASN A 51 -5.11 -7.27 3.68
N ALA A 52 -3.93 -7.32 4.31
CA ALA A 52 -3.49 -8.46 5.10
C ALA A 52 -4.50 -8.88 6.18
N PRO A 53 -5.19 -7.98 6.93
CA PRO A 53 -6.25 -8.38 7.86
C PRO A 53 -7.41 -9.13 7.20
N LEU A 54 -7.82 -8.72 5.99
CA LEU A 54 -8.88 -9.41 5.24
C LEU A 54 -8.41 -10.79 4.75
N VAL A 55 -7.17 -10.88 4.27
CA VAL A 55 -6.57 -12.16 3.87
C VAL A 55 -6.46 -13.11 5.07
N ALA A 56 -5.95 -12.62 6.21
CA ALA A 56 -5.88 -13.33 7.48
C ALA A 56 -7.24 -13.91 7.91
N ALA A 57 -8.30 -13.08 7.87
CA ALA A 57 -9.65 -13.51 8.19
C ALA A 57 -10.17 -14.61 7.26
N ARG A 58 -9.89 -14.53 5.94
CA ARG A 58 -10.29 -15.57 4.96
C ARG A 58 -9.54 -16.88 5.17
N LEU A 59 -8.26 -16.81 5.53
CA LEU A 59 -7.44 -17.98 5.83
C LEU A 59 -7.78 -18.59 7.20
N GLY A 60 -8.36 -17.81 8.11
CA GLY A 60 -8.52 -18.21 9.52
C GLY A 60 -7.19 -18.21 10.27
N TYR A 61 -6.25 -17.35 9.88
CA TYR A 61 -4.89 -17.26 10.39
C TYR A 61 -4.62 -15.81 10.84
N ALA A 62 -4.78 -15.54 12.14
CA ALA A 62 -4.88 -14.18 12.67
C ALA A 62 -3.59 -13.35 12.54
N ASP A 63 -2.42 -13.98 12.70
CA ASP A 63 -1.13 -13.30 12.70
C ASP A 63 -0.42 -13.43 11.35
N LEU A 64 -1.13 -13.13 10.26
CA LEU A 64 -0.57 -13.16 8.92
C LEU A 64 0.42 -12.01 8.74
N SER A 65 1.70 -12.33 8.56
CA SER A 65 2.74 -11.36 8.22
C SER A 65 2.98 -11.39 6.70
N GLY A 66 2.76 -10.28 6.03
CA GLY A 66 2.88 -10.15 4.58
C GLY A 66 3.26 -8.75 4.16
N LEU A 67 3.56 -8.59 2.88
CA LEU A 67 3.80 -7.30 2.25
C LEU A 67 2.46 -6.77 1.71
N ASP A 68 1.79 -5.96 2.51
CA ASP A 68 0.47 -5.39 2.15
C ASP A 68 0.63 -4.13 1.30
N LEU A 69 0.12 -4.16 0.07
CA LEU A 69 0.15 -3.02 -0.84
C LEU A 69 -0.61 -1.79 -0.33
N LEU A 70 -1.61 -1.94 0.55
CA LEU A 70 -2.30 -0.79 1.14
C LEU A 70 -1.39 -0.03 2.10
N GLU A 71 -0.55 -0.73 2.86
CA GLU A 71 0.44 -0.09 3.73
C GLU A 71 1.51 0.63 2.90
N LEU A 72 1.97 0.00 1.81
CA LEU A 72 2.92 0.64 0.89
C LEU A 72 2.31 1.89 0.23
N PHE A 73 1.08 1.79 -0.26
CA PHE A 73 0.36 2.93 -0.83
C PHE A 73 0.23 4.07 0.18
N ALA A 74 -0.18 3.78 1.42
CA ALA A 74 -0.33 4.79 2.46
C ALA A 74 1.01 5.48 2.81
N PHE A 75 2.11 4.75 2.75
CA PHE A 75 3.45 5.31 2.96
C PHE A 75 3.88 6.23 1.80
N LEU A 76 3.65 5.82 0.56
CA LEU A 76 4.07 6.59 -0.63
C LEU A 76 3.16 7.79 -0.94
N HIS A 77 1.89 7.67 -0.58
CA HIS A 77 0.82 8.62 -0.87
C HIS A 77 0.03 8.98 0.40
N PRO A 78 0.69 9.56 1.41
CA PRO A 78 0.02 9.95 2.64
C PRO A 78 -1.15 10.90 2.35
N ALA A 79 -2.25 10.70 3.09
CA ALA A 79 -3.49 11.46 2.97
C ALA A 79 -4.16 11.42 1.57
N ARG A 80 -3.85 10.42 0.74
CA ARG A 80 -4.59 10.15 -0.51
C ARG A 80 -5.61 9.03 -0.32
N PHE A 81 -6.79 9.24 -0.88
CA PHE A 81 -7.85 8.23 -0.87
C PHE A 81 -7.53 7.10 -1.85
N CYS A 82 -7.74 5.85 -1.41
CA CYS A 82 -7.70 4.66 -2.26
C CYS A 82 -8.78 3.69 -1.80
N VAL A 83 -9.54 3.14 -2.74
CA VAL A 83 -10.46 2.05 -2.45
C VAL A 83 -9.64 0.79 -2.19
N PRO A 84 -9.84 0.04 -1.08
CA PRO A 84 -8.97 -1.07 -0.68
C PRO A 84 -9.29 -2.37 -1.45
N THR A 85 -9.30 -2.28 -2.78
CA THR A 85 -9.57 -3.39 -3.70
C THR A 85 -8.55 -3.38 -4.84
N PRO A 86 -8.35 -4.49 -5.56
CA PRO A 86 -7.43 -4.50 -6.70
C PRO A 86 -7.77 -3.42 -7.74
N LYS A 87 -9.06 -3.28 -8.08
CA LYS A 87 -9.54 -2.22 -8.98
C LYS A 87 -9.29 -0.82 -8.43
N GLY A 88 -9.54 -0.62 -7.14
CA GLY A 88 -9.25 0.66 -6.47
C GLY A 88 -7.79 1.07 -6.49
N ILE A 89 -6.88 0.10 -6.32
CA ILE A 89 -5.43 0.32 -6.47
C ILE A 89 -5.08 0.62 -7.92
N ALA A 90 -5.69 -0.09 -8.87
CA ALA A 90 -5.48 0.14 -10.30
C ALA A 90 -5.85 1.59 -10.68
N ASP A 91 -7.03 2.04 -10.24
CA ASP A 91 -7.52 3.41 -10.44
C ASP A 91 -6.57 4.44 -9.80
N ALA A 92 -6.13 4.20 -8.56
CA ALA A 92 -5.24 5.11 -7.83
C ALA A 92 -3.83 5.21 -8.47
N LEU A 93 -3.35 4.13 -9.09
CA LEU A 93 -2.05 4.06 -9.76
C LEU A 93 -2.13 4.43 -11.25
N GLY A 94 -3.32 4.48 -11.85
CA GLY A 94 -3.51 4.68 -13.29
C GLY A 94 -3.02 3.51 -14.15
N ILE A 95 -3.18 2.27 -13.66
CA ILE A 95 -2.80 1.04 -14.38
C ILE A 95 -4.04 0.20 -14.68
N GLU A 96 -3.90 -0.78 -15.59
CA GLU A 96 -5.01 -1.68 -15.95
C GLU A 96 -5.41 -2.56 -14.75
N PRO A 97 -6.70 -2.63 -14.37
CA PRO A 97 -7.17 -3.52 -13.33
C PRO A 97 -7.08 -5.00 -13.74
N PRO A 98 -7.05 -5.95 -12.77
CA PRO A 98 -7.14 -7.36 -13.10
C PRO A 98 -8.53 -7.68 -13.65
N ASP A 99 -8.57 -8.53 -14.69
CA ASP A 99 -9.82 -8.99 -15.33
C ASP A 99 -10.55 -10.07 -14.53
N SER A 100 -9.87 -10.69 -13.56
CA SER A 100 -10.33 -11.85 -12.81
C SER A 100 -9.60 -12.00 -11.48
N ASP A 101 -10.16 -12.81 -10.57
CA ASP A 101 -9.48 -13.18 -9.33
C ASP A 101 -8.15 -13.93 -9.61
N ALA A 102 -8.11 -14.76 -10.65
CA ALA A 102 -6.91 -15.49 -11.06
C ALA A 102 -5.80 -14.56 -11.62
N ALA A 103 -6.17 -13.43 -12.23
CA ALA A 103 -5.22 -12.42 -12.67
C ALA A 103 -4.72 -11.51 -11.53
N THR A 104 -5.40 -11.51 -10.37
CA THR A 104 -5.08 -10.57 -9.29
C THR A 104 -3.65 -10.72 -8.75
N PRO A 105 -3.08 -11.91 -8.50
CA PRO A 105 -1.69 -12.02 -8.04
C PRO A 105 -0.66 -11.41 -9.00
N GLU A 106 -0.88 -11.52 -10.32
CA GLU A 106 -0.03 -10.87 -11.31
C GLU A 106 -0.19 -9.35 -11.27
N PHE A 107 -1.42 -8.87 -11.18
CA PHE A 107 -1.70 -7.46 -10.98
C PHE A 107 -1.03 -6.89 -9.72
N LEU A 108 -1.04 -7.61 -8.59
CA LEU A 108 -0.37 -7.15 -7.36
C LEU A 108 1.12 -6.87 -7.60
N ARG A 109 1.81 -7.73 -8.37
CA ARG A 109 3.21 -7.48 -8.74
C ARG A 109 3.36 -6.27 -9.65
N ALA A 110 2.49 -6.10 -10.64
CA ALA A 110 2.49 -4.91 -11.49
C ALA A 110 2.28 -3.62 -10.67
N ALA A 111 1.35 -3.65 -9.72
CA ALA A 111 1.08 -2.55 -8.80
C ALA A 111 2.30 -2.26 -7.91
N LEU A 112 2.98 -3.29 -7.39
CA LEU A 112 4.23 -3.12 -6.65
C LEU A 112 5.30 -2.41 -7.50
N VAL A 113 5.50 -2.83 -8.74
CA VAL A 113 6.47 -2.20 -9.65
C VAL A 113 6.13 -0.72 -9.86
N ALA A 114 4.85 -0.41 -10.12
CA ALA A 114 4.38 0.96 -10.28
C ALA A 114 4.61 1.81 -9.02
N MET A 115 4.35 1.26 -7.83
CA MET A 115 4.60 1.93 -6.54
C MET A 115 6.09 2.16 -6.28
N LEU A 116 6.95 1.17 -6.55
CA LEU A 116 8.40 1.31 -6.37
C LEU A 116 9.01 2.33 -7.33
N ALA A 117 8.45 2.49 -8.53
CA ALA A 117 8.83 3.54 -9.46
C ALA A 117 8.61 4.96 -8.90
N VAL A 118 7.64 5.15 -7.99
CA VAL A 118 7.39 6.46 -7.34
C VAL A 118 8.61 6.93 -6.55
N CYS A 119 9.31 6.02 -5.84
CA CYS A 119 10.47 6.36 -5.03
C CYS A 119 11.63 6.99 -5.83
N GLY A 120 11.74 6.65 -7.11
CA GLY A 120 12.80 7.14 -8.01
C GLY A 120 12.46 8.42 -8.76
N ARG A 121 11.24 8.96 -8.59
CA ARG A 121 10.80 10.17 -9.29
C ARG A 121 11.36 11.44 -8.64
N ASP A 122 11.89 12.34 -9.46
CA ASP A 122 12.36 13.65 -9.01
C ASP A 122 11.21 14.55 -8.54
N ASP A 123 10.00 14.33 -9.06
CA ASP A 123 8.78 15.08 -8.74
C ASP A 123 7.91 14.43 -7.65
N TRP A 124 8.44 13.45 -6.91
CA TRP A 124 7.73 12.86 -5.78
C TRP A 124 7.59 13.87 -4.63
N ALA A 125 6.42 14.48 -4.53
CA ALA A 125 6.13 15.55 -3.56
C ALA A 125 6.40 15.11 -2.11
N GLU A 126 6.04 13.87 -1.79
CA GLU A 126 6.12 13.28 -0.45
C GLU A 126 7.50 12.69 -0.13
N ARG A 127 8.52 12.90 -1.01
CA ARG A 127 9.91 12.46 -0.81
C ARG A 127 10.54 13.04 0.47
N HIS A 128 10.20 14.28 0.80
CA HIS A 128 10.73 14.96 2.00
C HIS A 128 10.26 14.26 3.27
N GLY A 129 11.20 13.78 4.07
CA GLY A 129 10.94 13.05 5.31
C GLY A 129 10.69 11.55 5.12
N ALA A 130 10.49 11.07 3.89
CA ALA A 130 10.23 9.65 3.62
C ALA A 130 11.37 8.75 4.12
N TRP A 131 12.63 9.17 3.93
CA TRP A 131 13.78 8.43 4.46
C TRP A 131 13.77 8.33 5.99
N SER A 132 13.51 9.44 6.69
CA SER A 132 13.46 9.46 8.16
C SER A 132 12.30 8.63 8.71
N THR A 133 11.12 8.71 8.08
CA THR A 133 9.95 7.88 8.41
C THR A 133 10.27 6.40 8.19
N LEU A 134 10.90 6.05 7.07
CA LEU A 134 11.34 4.69 6.78
C LEU A 134 12.27 4.14 7.86
N GLN A 135 13.23 4.95 8.35
CA GLN A 135 14.12 4.52 9.45
C GLN A 135 13.35 4.25 10.75
N SER A 136 12.34 5.07 11.07
CA SER A 136 11.48 4.86 12.24
C SER A 136 10.64 3.58 12.11
N LEU A 137 10.04 3.35 10.93
CA LEU A 137 9.25 2.16 10.63
C LEU A 137 10.13 0.89 10.59
N ALA A 138 11.38 0.99 10.15
CA ALA A 138 12.34 -0.11 10.21
C ALA A 138 12.59 -0.57 11.66
N ARG A 139 12.73 0.37 12.61
CA ARG A 139 12.87 0.05 14.04
C ARG A 139 11.59 -0.56 14.63
N ALA A 140 10.43 -0.17 14.09
CA ALA A 140 9.14 -0.77 14.42
C ALA A 140 8.91 -2.13 13.73
N ARG A 141 9.89 -2.64 12.96
CA ARG A 141 9.82 -3.90 12.20
C ARG A 141 8.71 -3.93 11.15
N TRP A 142 8.38 -2.78 10.57
CA TRP A 142 7.45 -2.71 9.45
C TRP A 142 8.00 -3.51 8.25
N PRO A 143 7.27 -4.51 7.69
CA PRO A 143 7.80 -5.43 6.69
C PRO A 143 8.39 -4.77 5.43
N TRP A 144 7.75 -3.69 4.96
CA TRP A 144 8.20 -2.95 3.77
C TRP A 144 9.56 -2.25 3.93
N ALA A 145 10.02 -2.06 5.16
CA ALA A 145 11.26 -1.31 5.40
C ALA A 145 12.49 -1.97 4.76
N GLN A 146 12.51 -3.31 4.70
CA GLN A 146 13.61 -4.08 4.09
C GLN A 146 13.62 -3.96 2.57
N VAL A 147 12.46 -3.75 1.95
CA VAL A 147 12.33 -3.56 0.51
C VAL A 147 12.68 -2.12 0.14
N LEU A 148 12.03 -1.15 0.80
CA LEU A 148 12.12 0.27 0.45
C LEU A 148 13.50 0.89 0.72
N GLY A 149 14.33 0.27 1.57
CA GLY A 149 15.68 0.76 1.87
C GLY A 149 16.57 0.92 0.63
N ALA A 150 16.38 0.09 -0.39
CA ALA A 150 17.11 0.20 -1.66
C ALA A 150 16.56 1.30 -2.59
N TYR A 151 15.31 1.71 -2.40
CA TYR A 151 14.59 2.62 -3.31
C TYR A 151 14.59 4.06 -2.81
N ILE A 152 14.71 4.28 -1.49
CA ILE A 152 14.65 5.61 -0.88
C ILE A 152 16.06 6.05 -0.48
N ALA A 153 16.62 6.97 -1.26
CA ALA A 153 17.95 7.51 -1.01
C ALA A 153 18.01 8.30 0.30
N LYS A 154 19.13 8.16 1.02
CA LYS A 154 19.44 9.02 2.17
C LYS A 154 19.63 10.46 1.69
N PRO A 155 18.96 11.45 2.30
CA PRO A 155 19.14 12.84 1.90
C PRO A 155 20.54 13.35 2.29
N GLU A 156 21.11 14.22 1.46
CA GLU A 156 22.44 14.82 1.69
C GLU A 156 22.47 15.78 2.88
N ARG A 157 21.32 16.42 3.17
CA ARG A 157 21.12 17.32 4.30
C ARG A 157 19.94 16.85 5.13
N ALA A 158 19.97 17.15 6.43
CA ALA A 158 18.81 16.94 7.28
C ALA A 158 17.60 17.68 6.68
N GLU A 159 16.56 16.94 6.34
CA GLU A 159 15.34 17.50 5.78
C GLU A 159 14.53 18.18 6.89
N ARG A 160 13.82 19.24 6.55
CA ARG A 160 12.93 19.93 7.49
C ARG A 160 11.82 18.97 7.93
N TRP A 161 11.41 19.08 9.18
CA TRP A 161 10.31 18.28 9.73
C TRP A 161 9.02 18.61 8.96
N VAL A 162 8.26 17.59 8.54
CA VAL A 162 7.10 17.74 7.63
C VAL A 162 6.01 18.67 8.19
N PHE A 163 5.86 18.74 9.52
CA PHE A 163 4.91 19.66 10.15
C PHE A 163 5.40 21.13 10.13
N ALA A 164 6.67 21.38 9.87
CA ALA A 164 7.19 22.74 9.67
C ALA A 164 6.84 23.30 8.28
N THR A 165 6.28 22.48 7.37
CA THR A 165 5.87 22.89 6.02
C THR A 165 4.36 22.96 5.83
N LEU A 166 3.58 22.49 6.81
CA LEU A 166 2.12 22.61 6.76
C LEU A 166 1.71 24.04 7.07
N PRO A 167 0.67 24.58 6.39
CA PRO A 167 0.06 25.84 6.80
C PRO A 167 -0.49 25.70 8.23
N GLU A 168 -0.52 26.81 8.96
CA GLU A 168 -1.13 26.86 10.27
C GLU A 168 -2.60 26.42 10.16
N TRP A 169 -3.00 25.48 11.02
CA TRP A 169 -4.37 25.00 11.05
C TRP A 169 -5.25 26.07 11.71
N GLU A 170 -6.13 26.69 10.93
CA GLU A 170 -7.13 27.62 11.45
C GLU A 170 -8.39 26.85 11.87
N ASP A 171 -8.75 26.98 13.14
CA ASP A 171 -10.02 26.48 13.65
C ASP A 171 -11.16 27.26 12.97
N ALA A 172 -12.05 26.55 12.27
CA ALA A 172 -13.23 27.19 11.70
C ALA A 172 -14.11 27.70 12.86
N PRO A 173 -14.67 28.93 12.77
CA PRO A 173 -15.58 29.41 13.80
C PRO A 173 -16.74 28.43 13.99
N GLU A 174 -17.28 28.37 15.21
CA GLU A 174 -18.43 27.51 15.51
C GLU A 174 -19.52 27.70 14.46
N ARG A 175 -20.09 26.58 13.99
CA ARG A 175 -21.20 26.64 13.03
C ARG A 175 -22.29 27.53 13.63
N PRO A 176 -22.84 28.49 12.85
CA PRO A 176 -23.94 29.30 13.33
C PRO A 176 -25.11 28.39 13.72
N GLN A 177 -25.91 28.84 14.68
CA GLN A 177 -27.11 28.10 15.08
C GLN A 177 -27.98 27.82 13.84
N PRO A 178 -28.60 26.63 13.75
CA PRO A 178 -29.51 26.32 12.67
C PRO A 178 -30.62 27.38 12.59
N ALA A 179 -30.97 27.79 11.38
CA ALA A 179 -32.04 28.77 11.18
C ALA A 179 -33.36 28.23 11.75
N GLN A 180 -34.03 29.03 12.56
CA GLN A 180 -35.41 28.75 12.96
C GLN A 180 -36.32 29.08 11.78
N VAL A 181 -36.84 28.04 11.13
CA VAL A 181 -37.84 28.17 10.07
C VAL A 181 -39.20 27.87 10.68
N SER A 182 -40.07 28.88 10.74
CA SER A 182 -41.48 28.67 11.06
C SER A 182 -42.16 28.03 9.85
N ILE A 183 -42.69 26.82 10.03
CA ILE A 183 -43.56 26.19 9.03
C ILE A 183 -44.96 26.74 9.29
N SER A 184 -45.49 27.52 8.35
CA SER A 184 -46.89 27.94 8.40
C SER A 184 -47.80 26.71 8.32
N PRO A 185 -48.80 26.56 9.22
CA PRO A 185 -49.91 25.66 8.93
C PRO A 185 -50.70 26.22 7.74
N GLU A 186 -51.27 25.34 6.90
CA GLU A 186 -52.26 25.76 5.91
C GLU A 186 -53.44 26.51 6.54
#